data_AF-A0A1F5CBC0-F1
#
_entry.id   AF-A0A1F5CBC0-F1
#
_cell.length_a   1.000
_cell.length_b   1.000
_cell.length_c   1.000
_cell.angle_alpha   90.00
_cell.angle_beta   90.00
_cell.angle_gamma   90.00
#
_symmetry.space_group_name_H-M   'P 1'
#
loop_
_entity.id
_entity.type
_entity.pdbx_description
1 polymer ?
#
loop_
_entity_poly.entity_id
_entity_poly.type
_entity_poly.pdbx_seq_one_letter_code
_entity_poly.pdbx_strand_id
1 'polypeptide(L)'
;MDQTFFNFIHNLTGRWSELDAWMIFFSEYLQYWMIAGVLVYVFFGKGAARRKNQLMVFTAAVSAIISRGIVTEIIRLFYHRPRPFLAESFFPLINHVDSGSFPSGHMTLWWAVTAAVYFYNKKLAVALAVASLIMGIARIYVGVHWPSDILGGMAIGILSGWLTAWYVENKWKK
;
A
#
# COMPACT_ATOMS: atom_id res chain seq x y z
N MET A 1 -4.18 -9.75 20.45
CA MET A 1 -4.78 -8.59 19.77
C MET A 1 -4.79 -8.79 18.26
N ASP A 2 -3.62 -8.99 17.64
CA ASP A 2 -3.51 -9.18 16.18
C ASP A 2 -4.33 -10.38 15.66
N GLN A 3 -4.23 -11.53 16.34
CA GLN A 3 -5.06 -12.71 16.07
C GLN A 3 -6.55 -12.42 16.15
N THR A 4 -6.98 -11.69 17.18
CA THR A 4 -8.39 -11.41 17.44
C THR A 4 -8.99 -10.58 16.31
N PHE A 5 -8.30 -9.54 15.87
CA PHE A 5 -8.72 -8.72 14.74
C PHE A 5 -8.63 -9.47 13.41
N PHE A 6 -7.58 -10.27 13.22
CA PHE A 6 -7.46 -11.14 12.06
C PHE A 6 -8.68 -12.08 11.96
N ASN A 7 -8.98 -12.84 13.02
CA ASN A 7 -10.10 -13.77 13.05
C ASN A 7 -11.44 -13.05 12.86
N PHE A 8 -11.63 -11.86 13.44
CA PHE A 8 -12.86 -11.07 13.26
C PHE A 8 -13.15 -10.78 11.77
N ILE A 9 -12.13 -10.45 10.98
CA ILE A 9 -12.28 -10.16 9.56
C ILE A 9 -12.28 -11.45 8.74
N HIS A 10 -11.34 -12.36 8.99
CA HIS A 10 -11.12 -13.57 8.19
C HIS A 10 -12.25 -14.60 8.33
N ASN A 11 -12.95 -14.67 9.47
CA ASN A 11 -14.09 -15.59 9.66
C ASN A 11 -15.34 -15.22 8.83
N LEU A 12 -15.28 -14.11 8.09
CA LEU A 12 -16.30 -13.71 7.11
C LEU A 12 -16.08 -14.37 5.75
N THR A 13 -14.92 -14.98 5.51
CA THR A 13 -14.58 -15.66 4.26
C THR A 13 -15.49 -16.86 4.02
N GLY A 14 -15.84 -17.12 2.76
CA GLY A 14 -16.68 -18.25 2.35
C GLY A 14 -18.16 -18.13 2.76
N ARG A 15 -18.57 -17.03 3.41
CA ARG A 15 -19.98 -16.78 3.75
C ARG A 15 -20.78 -16.24 2.57
N TRP A 16 -20.14 -15.45 1.70
CA TRP A 16 -20.76 -14.78 0.55
C TRP A 16 -19.77 -14.73 -0.61
N SER A 17 -20.07 -15.44 -1.71
CA SER A 17 -19.17 -15.53 -2.87
C SER A 17 -18.84 -14.18 -3.51
N GLU A 18 -19.80 -13.27 -3.50
CA GLU A 18 -19.65 -11.91 -4.04
C GLU A 18 -18.66 -11.11 -3.19
N LEU A 19 -18.75 -11.24 -1.87
CA LEU A 19 -17.83 -10.56 -0.96
C LEU A 19 -16.41 -11.09 -1.17
N ASP A 20 -16.23 -12.41 -1.25
CA ASP A 20 -14.92 -13.02 -1.52
C ASP A 20 -14.33 -12.49 -2.83
N ALA A 21 -15.13 -12.42 -3.91
CA ALA A 21 -14.69 -11.88 -5.19
C ALA A 21 -14.23 -10.41 -5.12
N TRP A 22 -14.99 -9.57 -4.40
CA TRP A 22 -14.61 -8.16 -4.19
C TRP A 22 -13.35 -8.03 -3.33
N MET A 23 -13.18 -8.85 -2.30
CA MET A 23 -12.01 -8.81 -1.44
C MET A 23 -10.76 -9.33 -2.15
N ILE A 24 -10.89 -10.34 -3.02
CA ILE A 24 -9.82 -10.75 -3.94
C ILE A 24 -9.48 -9.60 -4.88
N PHE A 25 -10.49 -8.95 -5.48
CA PHE A 25 -10.30 -7.79 -6.35
C PHE A 25 -9.50 -6.67 -5.67
N PHE A 26 -9.93 -6.26 -4.48
CA PHE A 26 -9.28 -5.19 -3.73
C PHE A 26 -7.88 -5.56 -3.22
N SER A 27 -7.63 -6.85 -2.93
CA SER A 27 -6.32 -7.34 -2.49
C SER A 27 -5.29 -7.37 -3.62
N GLU A 28 -5.66 -7.90 -4.79
CA GLU A 28 -4.69 -8.21 -5.87
C GLU A 28 -4.70 -7.17 -7.00
N TYR A 29 -5.89 -6.69 -7.40
CA TYR A 29 -6.05 -5.94 -8.64
C TYR A 29 -6.12 -4.42 -8.44
N LEU A 30 -6.64 -3.94 -7.30
CA LEU A 30 -6.81 -2.51 -7.04
C LEU A 30 -5.50 -1.72 -7.20
N GLN A 31 -4.35 -2.28 -6.84
CA GLN A 31 -3.05 -1.63 -7.05
C GLN A 31 -2.78 -1.27 -8.52
N TYR A 32 -3.15 -2.14 -9.48
CA TYR A 32 -2.89 -1.87 -10.90
C TYR A 32 -3.79 -0.73 -11.40
N TRP A 33 -5.03 -0.67 -10.92
CA TRP A 33 -5.95 0.44 -11.19
C TRP A 33 -5.45 1.76 -10.59
N MET A 34 -4.89 1.72 -9.38
CA MET A 34 -4.28 2.90 -8.77
C MET A 34 -3.07 3.39 -9.58
N ILE A 35 -2.21 2.49 -10.09
CA ILE A 35 -1.09 2.86 -10.98
C ILE A 35 -1.62 3.50 -12.26
N ALA A 36 -2.58 2.85 -12.92
CA ALA A 36 -3.18 3.37 -14.14
C ALA A 36 -3.80 4.75 -13.92
N GLY A 37 -4.52 4.96 -12.82
CA GLY A 37 -5.11 6.26 -12.45
C GLY A 37 -4.06 7.35 -12.24
N VAL A 38 -2.95 7.05 -11.56
CA VAL A 38 -1.83 8.00 -11.38
C VAL A 38 -1.18 8.35 -12.71
N LEU A 39 -0.97 7.36 -13.59
CA LEU A 39 -0.40 7.60 -14.92
C LEU A 39 -1.32 8.47 -15.79
N VAL A 40 -2.61 8.14 -15.85
CA VAL A 40 -3.63 8.96 -16.53
C VAL A 40 -3.58 10.40 -15.99
N TYR A 41 -3.53 10.59 -14.67
CA TYR A 41 -3.47 11.94 -14.09
C TYR A 41 -2.25 12.76 -14.55
N VAL A 42 -1.11 12.12 -14.88
CA VAL A 42 0.07 12.81 -15.44
C VAL A 42 -0.15 13.28 -16.87
N PHE A 43 -0.74 12.44 -17.72
CA PHE A 43 -0.83 12.71 -19.16
C PHE A 43 -1.88 13.76 -19.53
N PHE A 44 -2.88 14.00 -18.67
CA PHE A 44 -3.96 14.94 -18.96
C PHE A 44 -3.67 16.40 -18.53
N GLY A 45 -2.53 16.66 -17.86
CA GLY A 45 -2.12 18.03 -17.50
C GLY A 45 -1.52 18.82 -18.66
N LYS A 46 -1.86 20.11 -18.79
CA LYS A 46 -1.24 21.05 -19.76
C LYS A 46 -0.42 22.14 -19.06
N GLY A 47 0.63 22.65 -19.72
CA GLY A 47 1.43 23.79 -19.25
C GLY A 47 2.05 23.59 -17.85
N ALA A 48 1.94 24.60 -16.99
CA ALA A 48 2.47 24.56 -15.62
C ALA A 48 1.89 23.41 -14.76
N ALA A 49 0.64 23.01 -15.01
CA ALA A 49 0.03 21.86 -14.33
C ALA A 49 0.71 20.54 -14.69
N ARG A 50 1.21 20.40 -15.93
CA ARG A 50 1.97 19.21 -16.36
C ARG A 50 3.27 19.06 -15.58
N ARG A 51 4.04 20.15 -15.43
CA ARG A 51 5.31 20.13 -14.70
C ARG A 51 5.09 19.75 -13.22
N LYS A 52 4.05 20.31 -12.59
CA LYS A 52 3.65 19.94 -11.23
C LYS A 52 3.28 18.45 -11.12
N ASN A 53 2.48 17.94 -12.06
CA ASN A 53 2.09 16.53 -12.08
C ASN A 53 3.28 15.58 -12.29
N GLN A 54 4.24 15.96 -13.14
CA GLN A 54 5.47 15.21 -13.35
C GLN A 54 6.32 15.15 -12.09
N LEU A 55 6.51 16.29 -11.39
CA LEU A 55 7.25 16.33 -10.14
C LEU A 55 6.55 15.51 -9.02
N MET A 56 5.22 15.58 -8.96
CA MET A 56 4.43 14.77 -8.05
C MET A 56 4.66 13.27 -8.28
N VAL A 57 4.58 12.80 -9.53
CA VAL A 57 4.76 11.38 -9.86
C VAL A 57 6.20 10.93 -9.69
N PHE A 58 7.17 11.77 -10.05
CA PHE A 58 8.57 11.52 -9.74
C PHE A 58 8.78 11.30 -8.23
N THR A 59 8.26 12.22 -7.41
CA THR A 59 8.35 12.13 -5.94
C THR A 59 7.68 10.86 -5.43
N ALA A 60 6.47 10.55 -5.90
CA ALA A 60 5.74 9.35 -5.53
C ALA A 60 6.48 8.05 -5.91
N ALA A 61 7.07 8.00 -7.10
CA ALA A 61 7.85 6.86 -7.56
C ALA A 61 9.12 6.66 -6.71
N VAL A 62 9.85 7.73 -6.42
CA VAL A 62 11.03 7.68 -5.54
C VAL A 62 10.63 7.24 -4.14
N SER A 63 9.55 7.78 -3.58
CA SER A 63 9.00 7.37 -2.29
C SER A 63 8.61 5.89 -2.25
N ALA A 64 7.98 5.38 -3.31
CA ALA A 64 7.62 3.98 -3.43
C ALA A 64 8.86 3.08 -3.46
N ILE A 65 9.88 3.43 -4.24
CA ILE A 65 11.15 2.67 -4.33
C ILE A 65 11.85 2.65 -2.98
N ILE A 66 11.97 3.80 -2.31
CA ILE A 66 12.61 3.87 -0.98
C ILE A 66 11.84 3.03 0.03
N SER A 67 10.51 3.19 0.11
CA SER A 67 9.72 2.53 1.14
C SER A 67 9.59 1.03 0.89
N ARG A 68 9.11 0.64 -0.29
CA ARG A 68 8.84 -0.75 -0.64
C ARG A 68 10.09 -1.49 -1.08
N GLY A 69 10.93 -0.89 -1.91
CA GLY A 69 12.08 -1.56 -2.51
C GLY A 69 13.31 -1.62 -1.59
N ILE A 70 13.46 -0.67 -0.67
CA ILE A 70 14.63 -0.58 0.20
C ILE A 70 14.25 -0.86 1.66
N VAL A 71 13.46 0.02 2.29
CA VAL A 71 13.17 -0.07 3.75
C VAL A 71 12.46 -1.38 4.10
N THR A 72 11.43 -1.74 3.32
CA THR A 72 10.67 -2.99 3.55
C THR A 72 11.55 -4.22 3.39
N GLU A 73 12.40 -4.27 2.36
CA GLU A 73 13.27 -5.42 2.11
C GLU A 73 14.34 -5.54 3.20
N ILE A 74 14.94 -4.43 3.63
CA ILE A 74 15.85 -4.41 4.79
C ILE A 74 15.16 -4.99 6.02
N ILE A 75 13.94 -4.54 6.35
CA ILE A 75 13.22 -5.07 7.51
C ILE A 75 12.97 -6.58 7.36
N ARG A 76 12.57 -7.05 6.18
CA ARG A 76 12.29 -8.47 5.92
C ARG A 76 13.54 -9.34 5.98
N LEU A 77 14.72 -8.80 5.68
CA LEU A 77 16.00 -9.52 5.86
C LEU A 77 16.28 -9.84 7.33
N PHE A 78 15.91 -8.95 8.25
CA PHE A 78 16.18 -9.11 9.69
C PHE A 78 14.99 -9.64 10.49
N TYR A 79 13.77 -9.43 10.03
CA TYR A 79 12.55 -9.79 10.76
C TYR A 79 11.68 -10.74 9.93
N HIS A 80 11.88 -12.02 10.18
CA HIS A 80 11.11 -13.10 9.57
C HIS A 80 9.85 -13.35 10.39
N ARG A 81 8.73 -12.85 9.87
CA ARG A 81 7.40 -13.10 10.46
C ARG A 81 6.59 -14.02 9.55
N PRO A 82 6.07 -15.16 10.04
CA PRO A 82 5.19 -16.01 9.26
C PRO A 82 3.87 -15.30 8.99
N ARG A 83 3.32 -15.54 7.79
CA ARG A 83 2.00 -15.05 7.38
C ARG A 83 0.89 -15.82 8.11
N PRO A 84 -0.33 -15.26 8.21
CA PRO A 84 -1.44 -15.93 8.89
C PRO A 84 -1.70 -17.34 8.37
N PHE A 85 -1.76 -17.52 7.05
CA PHE A 85 -2.01 -18.84 6.44
C PHE A 85 -0.95 -19.90 6.76
N LEU A 86 0.30 -19.50 7.00
CA LEU A 86 1.37 -20.41 7.42
C LEU A 86 1.31 -20.69 8.92
N ALA A 87 1.11 -19.63 9.72
CA ALA A 87 1.07 -19.76 11.18
C ALA A 87 -0.13 -20.58 11.67
N GLU A 88 -1.27 -20.45 11.01
CA GLU A 88 -2.54 -21.09 11.37
C GLU A 88 -2.87 -22.30 10.47
N SER A 89 -1.98 -22.67 9.54
CA SER A 89 -2.10 -23.85 8.67
C SER A 89 -3.43 -23.94 7.90
N PHE A 90 -3.79 -22.88 7.16
CA PHE A 90 -4.97 -22.86 6.29
C PHE A 90 -4.61 -22.40 4.87
N PHE A 91 -5.53 -22.58 3.92
CA PHE A 91 -5.37 -22.10 2.55
C PHE A 91 -5.94 -20.68 2.39
N PRO A 92 -5.13 -19.68 2.00
CA PRO A 92 -5.63 -18.32 1.77
C PRO A 92 -6.52 -18.26 0.52
N LEU A 93 -7.39 -17.24 0.44
CA LEU A 93 -8.28 -17.06 -0.73
C LEU A 93 -7.52 -16.70 -2.01
N ILE A 94 -6.27 -16.28 -1.88
CA ILE A 94 -5.38 -15.95 -2.99
C ILE A 94 -4.08 -16.72 -2.86
N ASN A 95 -3.54 -17.18 -3.98
CA ASN A 95 -2.19 -17.76 -4.00
C ASN A 95 -1.17 -16.69 -3.65
N HIS A 96 -0.35 -16.95 -2.64
CA HIS A 96 0.70 -16.03 -2.23
C HIS A 96 1.98 -16.80 -1.90
N VAL A 97 3.11 -16.27 -2.35
CA VAL A 97 4.43 -16.82 -2.04
C VAL A 97 4.75 -16.72 -0.55
N ASP A 98 5.46 -17.72 -0.04
CA ASP A 98 6.04 -17.69 1.30
C ASP A 98 7.19 -16.66 1.33
N SER A 99 6.91 -15.54 1.96
CA SER A 99 7.83 -14.42 2.16
C SER A 99 7.50 -13.78 3.50
N GLY A 100 8.46 -13.05 4.09
CA GLY A 100 8.21 -12.27 5.31
C GLY A 100 6.91 -11.45 5.25
N SER A 101 6.05 -11.62 6.26
CA SER A 101 4.75 -10.96 6.36
C SER A 101 4.91 -9.46 6.66
N PHE A 102 5.75 -9.14 7.64
CA PHE A 102 5.94 -7.77 8.12
C PHE A 102 7.10 -7.04 7.42
N PRO A 103 6.95 -5.74 7.11
CA PRO A 103 5.67 -5.04 6.98
C PRO A 103 4.99 -5.45 5.67
N SER A 104 3.71 -5.11 5.51
CA SER A 104 3.02 -5.33 4.25
C SER A 104 3.58 -4.44 3.15
N GLY A 105 4.11 -5.06 2.08
CA GLY A 105 4.66 -4.34 0.93
C GLY A 105 3.64 -3.46 0.21
N HIS A 106 2.42 -3.95 0.00
CA HIS A 106 1.33 -3.15 -0.59
C HIS A 106 1.09 -1.87 0.23
N MET A 107 1.10 -1.99 1.56
CA MET A 107 0.87 -0.86 2.45
C MET A 107 2.06 0.10 2.47
N THR A 108 3.31 -0.38 2.51
CA THR A 108 4.49 0.50 2.44
C THR A 108 4.56 1.27 1.14
N LEU A 109 4.26 0.62 0.01
CA LEU A 109 4.23 1.27 -1.30
C LEU A 109 3.16 2.36 -1.37
N TRP A 110 1.90 2.00 -1.14
CA TRP A 110 0.78 2.91 -1.42
C TRP A 110 0.64 4.02 -0.40
N TRP A 111 1.05 3.81 0.85
CA TRP A 111 1.11 4.91 1.82
C TRP A 111 2.28 5.85 1.59
N ALA A 112 3.40 5.38 1.02
CA ALA A 112 4.48 6.25 0.57
C ALA A 112 4.05 7.12 -0.62
N VAL A 113 3.38 6.54 -1.61
CA VAL A 113 2.76 7.27 -2.73
C VAL A 113 1.74 8.28 -2.20
N THR A 114 0.84 7.87 -1.31
CA THR A 114 -0.19 8.73 -0.72
C THR A 114 0.41 9.93 -0.01
N ALA A 115 1.40 9.72 0.87
CA ALA A 115 2.06 10.78 1.60
C ALA A 115 2.82 11.73 0.67
N ALA A 116 3.49 11.23 -0.36
CA ALA A 116 4.15 12.06 -1.36
C ALA A 116 3.16 12.92 -2.16
N VAL A 117 2.08 12.31 -2.65
CA VAL A 117 1.02 12.99 -3.42
C VAL A 117 0.32 14.07 -2.59
N TYR A 118 0.22 13.91 -1.27
CA TYR A 118 -0.42 14.89 -0.37
C TYR A 118 0.20 16.29 -0.46
N PHE A 119 1.51 16.40 -0.72
CA PHE A 119 2.20 17.68 -0.90
C PHE A 119 1.76 18.43 -2.16
N TYR A 120 1.27 17.71 -3.17
CA TYR A 120 0.95 18.26 -4.48
C TYR A 120 -0.57 18.34 -4.73
N ASN A 121 -1.32 17.32 -4.32
CA ASN A 121 -2.77 17.21 -4.51
C ASN A 121 -3.42 16.43 -3.35
N LYS A 122 -3.97 17.17 -2.38
CA LYS A 122 -4.66 16.61 -1.20
C LYS A 122 -5.89 15.77 -1.56
N LYS A 123 -6.66 16.14 -2.58
CA LYS A 123 -7.87 15.39 -2.98
C LYS A 123 -7.50 14.01 -3.51
N LEU A 124 -6.48 13.96 -4.38
CA LEU A 124 -5.95 12.69 -4.90
C LEU A 124 -5.33 11.84 -3.78
N ALA A 125 -4.59 12.47 -2.86
CA ALA A 125 -4.04 11.76 -1.71
C ALA A 125 -5.12 11.14 -0.82
N VAL A 126 -6.23 11.83 -0.55
CA VAL A 126 -7.36 11.25 0.21
C VAL A 126 -7.97 10.06 -0.53
N ALA A 127 -8.17 10.16 -1.85
CA ALA A 127 -8.67 9.04 -2.64
C ALA A 127 -7.73 7.82 -2.59
N LEU A 128 -6.42 8.05 -2.72
CA LEU A 128 -5.40 7.00 -2.59
C LEU A 128 -5.36 6.40 -1.17
N ALA A 129 -5.50 7.22 -0.13
CA ALA A 129 -5.56 6.76 1.26
C ALA A 129 -6.74 5.82 1.49
N VAL A 130 -7.95 6.20 1.04
CA VAL A 130 -9.15 5.37 1.15
C VAL A 130 -8.98 4.05 0.39
N ALA A 131 -8.50 4.11 -0.85
CA ALA A 131 -8.22 2.90 -1.64
C ALA A 131 -7.18 1.99 -0.96
N SER A 132 -6.13 2.56 -0.38
CA SER A 132 -5.09 1.82 0.34
C SER A 132 -5.62 1.19 1.62
N LEU A 133 -6.55 1.84 2.33
CA LEU A 133 -7.20 1.27 3.51
C LEU A 133 -8.08 0.07 3.13
N ILE A 134 -8.88 0.19 2.06
CA ILE A 134 -9.70 -0.91 1.53
C ILE A 134 -8.80 -2.08 1.15
N MET A 135 -7.70 -1.81 0.44
CA MET A 135 -6.69 -2.81 0.10
C MET A 135 -6.14 -3.48 1.37
N GLY A 136 -5.74 -2.71 2.39
CA GLY A 136 -5.21 -3.26 3.64
C GLY A 136 -6.19 -4.21 4.35
N ILE A 137 -7.47 -3.83 4.43
CA ILE A 137 -8.53 -4.68 4.99
C ILE A 137 -8.71 -5.94 4.13
N ALA A 138 -8.71 -5.80 2.80
CA ALA A 138 -8.79 -6.92 1.88
C ALA A 138 -7.64 -7.92 2.04
N ARG A 139 -6.42 -7.43 2.29
CA ARG A 139 -5.24 -8.27 2.55
C ARG A 139 -5.35 -9.07 3.85
N ILE A 140 -6.01 -8.54 4.87
CA ILE A 140 -6.32 -9.28 6.10
C ILE A 140 -7.39 -10.33 5.82
N TYR A 141 -8.47 -9.92 5.14
CA TYR A 141 -9.60 -10.80 4.80
C TYR A 141 -9.17 -12.04 4.02
N VAL A 142 -8.35 -11.87 2.96
CA VAL A 142 -7.89 -13.00 2.13
C VAL A 142 -6.83 -13.88 2.82
N GLY A 143 -6.40 -13.54 4.04
CA GLY A 143 -5.56 -14.39 4.88
C GLY A 143 -4.05 -14.21 4.73
N VAL A 144 -3.59 -13.17 4.04
CA VAL A 144 -2.15 -13.03 3.70
C VAL A 144 -1.37 -12.09 4.61
N HIS A 145 -2.03 -11.25 5.40
CA HIS A 145 -1.38 -10.29 6.29
C HIS A 145 -2.08 -10.18 7.64
N TRP A 146 -1.29 -9.96 8.68
CA TRP A 146 -1.79 -9.59 10.00
C TRP A 146 -2.16 -8.09 10.05
N PRO A 147 -3.10 -7.67 10.92
CA PRO A 147 -3.43 -6.24 11.09
C PRO A 147 -2.21 -5.36 11.40
N SER A 148 -1.25 -5.83 12.21
CA SER A 148 -0.02 -5.07 12.47
C SER A 148 0.94 -5.00 11.27
N ASP A 149 0.90 -5.95 10.32
CA ASP A 149 1.64 -5.82 9.05
C ASP A 149 1.10 -4.65 8.22
N ILE A 150 -0.22 -4.44 8.27
CA ILE A 150 -0.91 -3.35 7.59
C ILE A 150 -0.59 -2.01 8.24
N LEU A 151 -0.69 -1.92 9.58
CA LEU A 151 -0.38 -0.70 10.32
C LEU A 151 1.11 -0.32 10.25
N GLY A 152 2.00 -1.30 10.39
CA GLY A 152 3.44 -1.08 10.25
C GLY A 152 3.81 -0.64 8.84
N GLY A 153 3.20 -1.27 7.82
CA GLY A 153 3.39 -0.85 6.44
C GLY A 153 2.89 0.58 6.17
N MET A 154 1.73 0.95 6.71
CA MET A 154 1.20 2.31 6.63
C MET A 154 2.15 3.32 7.28
N ALA A 155 2.64 3.06 8.49
CA ALA A 155 3.57 3.96 9.18
C ALA A 155 4.88 4.17 8.40
N ILE A 156 5.49 3.06 7.95
CA ILE A 156 6.72 3.10 7.15
C ILE A 156 6.51 3.84 5.82
N GLY A 157 5.38 3.57 5.16
CA GLY A 157 4.99 4.26 3.93
C GLY A 157 4.87 5.76 4.14
N ILE A 158 4.05 6.20 5.11
CA ILE A 158 3.83 7.62 5.42
C ILE A 158 5.16 8.33 5.69
N LEU A 159 6.01 7.77 6.57
CA LEU A 159 7.30 8.38 6.91
C LEU A 159 8.22 8.48 5.70
N SER A 160 8.34 7.42 4.91
CA SER A 160 9.18 7.41 3.71
C SER A 160 8.70 8.45 2.69
N GLY A 161 7.40 8.49 2.43
CA GLY A 161 6.79 9.43 1.47
C GLY A 161 6.92 10.88 1.93
N TRP A 162 6.65 11.15 3.20
CA TRP A 162 6.76 12.48 3.78
C TRP A 162 8.20 13.01 3.71
N LEU A 163 9.19 12.22 4.14
CA LEU A 163 10.61 12.61 4.10
C LEU A 163 11.08 12.87 2.66
N THR A 164 10.71 12.00 1.73
CA THR A 164 11.07 12.15 0.32
C THR A 164 10.47 13.44 -0.25
N ALA A 165 9.16 13.66 -0.06
CA ALA A 165 8.47 14.82 -0.59
C ALA A 165 8.96 16.13 0.03
N TRP A 166 9.19 16.14 1.35
CA TRP A 166 9.81 17.27 2.04
C TRP A 166 11.19 17.62 1.46
N TYR A 167 12.03 16.62 1.21
CA TYR A 167 13.36 16.83 0.63
C TYR A 167 13.28 17.40 -0.80
N VAL A 168 12.42 16.82 -1.65
CA VAL A 168 12.24 17.26 -3.04
C VAL A 168 11.70 18.69 -3.08
N GLU A 169 10.66 19.01 -2.31
CA GLU A 169 10.07 20.34 -2.24
C GLU A 169 11.08 21.40 -1.79
N ASN A 170 11.91 21.09 -0.78
CA ASN A 170 12.91 22.03 -0.28
C ASN A 170 14.10 22.25 -1.24
N LYS A 171 14.40 21.27 -2.10
CA LYS A 171 15.45 21.38 -3.12
C LYS A 171 14.98 22.12 -4.38
N TRP A 172 13.71 21.98 -4.75
CA TRP A 172 13.17 22.50 -6.02
C TRP A 172 12.40 23.82 -5.88
N LYS A 173 12.16 24.31 -4.65
CA LYS A 173 11.63 25.65 -4.36
C LYS A 173 12.70 26.74 -4.19
N LYS A 174 13.99 26.36 -4.23
CA LYS A 174 15.12 27.31 -4.37
C LYS A 174 15.41 27.52 -5.85
#